data_AF-A0A355GKC1-F1
#
_entry.id   AF-A0A355GKC1-F1
#
_cell.length_a   1.000
_cell.length_b   1.000
_cell.length_c   1.000
_cell.angle_alpha   90.00
_cell.angle_beta   90.00
_cell.angle_gamma   90.00
#
_symmetry.space_group_name_H-M   'P 1'
#
loop_
_entity.id
_entity.type
_entity.pdbx_description
1 polymer ?
#
loop_
_entity_poly.entity_id
_entity_poly.type
_entity_poly.pdbx_seq_one_letter_code
_entity_poly.pdbx_strand_id
1 'polypeptide(L)'
;ALNEYEEVAGWAETIAEVVRDQRMPPWHADPRHGKFANDRSLTKEEKELIYSWVEHGAPQGDPKNLPKPQTYVTGWKLPQKPDAVFYMDDKPFNVPAQAGKRGVKYQYFTVDPGFTEDKWLSGAEALPGNRAVVHHILVFARPPQGKRVRVFGEGDQFLVGYVPGSREVMLPEGMAK
;
A
#
# COMPACT_ATOMS: atom_id res chain seq x y z
N ALA A 1 -0.08 9.67 -11.27
CA ALA A 1 -1.08 8.61 -11.56
C ALA A 1 -1.57 8.87 -12.98
N LEU A 2 -2.02 7.83 -13.71
CA LEU A 2 -2.62 7.99 -15.03
C LEU A 2 -4.13 8.21 -14.83
N ASN A 3 -4.54 9.46 -14.62
CA ASN A 3 -5.90 9.82 -14.24
C ASN A 3 -6.72 10.34 -15.42
N GLU A 4 -6.05 10.85 -16.46
CA GLU A 4 -6.69 11.37 -17.67
C GLU A 4 -6.48 10.42 -18.86
N TYR A 5 -7.41 10.47 -19.81
CA TYR A 5 -7.36 9.61 -21.00
C TYR A 5 -6.07 9.84 -21.79
N GLU A 6 -5.66 11.09 -21.98
CA GLU A 6 -4.48 11.47 -22.75
C GLU A 6 -3.19 10.90 -22.14
N GLU A 7 -3.13 10.84 -20.81
CA GLU A 7 -2.03 10.19 -20.11
C GLU A 7 -2.02 8.69 -20.44
N VAL A 8 -3.14 7.99 -20.28
CA VAL A 8 -3.24 6.54 -20.54
C VAL A 8 -2.95 6.20 -22.01
N ALA A 9 -3.53 6.96 -22.93
CA ALA A 9 -3.33 6.78 -24.38
C ALA A 9 -1.86 6.97 -24.77
N GLY A 10 -1.15 7.91 -24.13
CA GLY A 10 0.29 8.09 -24.33
C GLY A 10 1.15 6.89 -23.92
N TRP A 11 0.63 5.99 -23.09
CA TRP A 11 1.30 4.74 -22.68
C TRP A 11 0.73 3.48 -23.36
N ALA A 12 -0.17 3.63 -24.35
CA ALA A 12 -0.89 2.52 -24.97
C ALA A 12 0.02 1.39 -25.46
N GLU A 13 1.09 1.73 -26.20
CA GLU A 13 2.04 0.74 -26.71
C GLU A 13 2.75 -0.03 -25.58
N THR A 14 3.21 0.69 -24.55
CA THR A 14 3.83 0.08 -23.37
C THR A 14 2.85 -0.82 -22.62
N ILE A 15 1.57 -0.44 -22.52
CA ILE A 15 0.52 -1.26 -21.91
C ILE A 15 0.37 -2.58 -22.67
N ALA A 16 0.28 -2.55 -24.00
CA ALA A 16 0.21 -3.76 -24.81
C ALA A 16 1.47 -4.63 -24.68
N GLU A 17 2.65 -4.01 -24.68
CA GLU A 17 3.95 -4.70 -24.49
C GLU A 17 4.01 -5.46 -23.16
N VAL A 18 3.73 -4.78 -22.04
CA VAL A 18 3.85 -5.41 -20.71
C VAL A 18 2.80 -6.52 -20.49
N VAL A 19 1.64 -6.41 -21.14
CA VAL A 19 0.59 -7.45 -21.11
C VAL A 19 1.00 -8.65 -21.96
N ARG A 20 1.58 -8.41 -23.14
CA ARG A 20 2.08 -9.46 -24.04
C ARG A 20 3.23 -10.24 -23.41
N ASP A 21 4.14 -9.54 -22.75
CA ASP A 21 5.27 -10.12 -22.02
C ASP A 21 4.85 -10.75 -20.68
N GLN A 22 3.58 -10.65 -20.30
CA GLN A 22 3.04 -11.14 -19.02
C GLN A 22 3.75 -10.54 -17.80
N ARG A 23 4.36 -9.36 -17.96
CA ARG A 23 4.88 -8.56 -16.84
C ARG A 23 3.73 -7.94 -16.05
N MET A 24 2.61 -7.67 -16.72
CA MET A 24 1.40 -7.11 -16.11
C MET A 24 0.15 -7.92 -16.48
N PRO A 25 -0.82 -8.04 -15.56
CA PRO A 25 -0.66 -7.76 -14.13
C PRO A 25 0.28 -8.78 -13.49
N PRO A 26 1.15 -8.37 -12.53
CA PRO A 26 2.05 -9.31 -11.87
C PRO A 26 1.23 -10.35 -11.10
N TRP A 27 1.38 -11.61 -11.49
CA TRP A 27 0.69 -12.73 -10.86
C TRP A 27 1.60 -13.96 -10.91
N HIS A 28 2.12 -14.36 -9.75
CA HIS A 28 3.09 -15.46 -9.67
C HIS A 28 2.44 -16.83 -9.45
N ALA A 29 1.13 -16.87 -9.14
CA ALA A 29 0.46 -18.14 -8.88
C ALA A 29 0.17 -18.86 -10.21
N ASP A 30 0.62 -20.10 -10.30
CA ASP A 30 0.40 -20.93 -11.46
C ASP A 30 -1.03 -21.51 -11.43
N PRO A 31 -1.89 -21.20 -12.42
CA PRO A 31 -3.28 -21.66 -12.44
C PRO A 31 -3.41 -23.20 -12.53
N ARG A 32 -2.33 -23.92 -12.88
CA ARG A 32 -2.31 -25.39 -12.88
C ARG A 32 -2.29 -25.99 -11.47
N HIS A 33 -1.90 -25.20 -10.46
CA HIS A 33 -1.69 -25.67 -9.09
C HIS A 33 -2.74 -25.15 -8.09
N GLY A 34 -3.73 -24.37 -8.54
CA GLY A 34 -4.83 -23.92 -7.71
C GLY A 34 -5.59 -22.74 -8.30
N LYS A 35 -6.74 -22.44 -7.68
CA LYS A 35 -7.49 -21.22 -7.94
C LYS A 35 -7.47 -20.36 -6.69
N PHE A 36 -7.15 -19.09 -6.87
CA PHE A 36 -7.06 -18.12 -5.78
C PHE A 36 -8.20 -17.12 -5.91
N ALA A 37 -8.84 -16.76 -4.80
CA ALA A 37 -9.96 -15.83 -4.79
C ALA A 37 -9.60 -14.43 -5.32
N ASN A 38 -8.32 -14.09 -5.32
CA ASN A 38 -7.77 -12.80 -5.73
C ASN A 38 -6.90 -12.92 -6.99
N ASP A 39 -7.16 -13.89 -7.87
CA ASP A 39 -6.50 -14.00 -9.17
C ASP A 39 -6.66 -12.70 -9.97
N ARG A 40 -5.54 -12.12 -10.39
CA ARG A 40 -5.50 -10.84 -11.12
C ARG A 40 -5.17 -11.04 -12.59
N SER A 41 -4.95 -12.27 -13.05
CA SER A 41 -4.57 -12.56 -14.42
C SER A 41 -5.66 -12.12 -15.41
N LEU A 42 -5.22 -11.72 -16.61
CA LEU A 42 -6.13 -11.39 -17.70
C LEU A 42 -6.45 -12.65 -18.50
N THR A 43 -7.74 -12.84 -18.78
CA THR A 43 -8.25 -13.81 -19.75
C THR A 43 -7.74 -13.51 -21.16
N LYS A 44 -7.91 -14.45 -22.09
CA LYS A 44 -7.48 -14.23 -23.48
C LYS A 44 -8.28 -13.10 -24.12
N GLU A 45 -9.56 -13.05 -23.82
CA GLU A 45 -10.52 -12.08 -24.33
C GLU A 45 -10.18 -10.67 -23.82
N GLU A 46 -9.82 -10.51 -22.55
CA GLU A 46 -9.37 -9.23 -21.99
C GLU A 46 -8.04 -8.75 -22.58
N LYS A 47 -7.10 -9.67 -22.82
CA LYS A 47 -5.83 -9.33 -23.49
C LYS A 47 -6.08 -8.84 -24.92
N GLU A 48 -6.91 -9.55 -25.66
CA GLU A 48 -7.24 -9.21 -27.04
C GLU A 48 -7.95 -7.85 -27.12
N LEU A 49 -8.85 -7.56 -26.17
CA LEU A 49 -9.49 -6.26 -26.08
C LEU A 49 -8.46 -5.12 -25.92
N ILE A 50 -7.45 -5.32 -25.07
CA ILE A 50 -6.37 -4.33 -24.89
C ILE A 50 -5.57 -4.19 -26.19
N TYR A 51 -5.17 -5.29 -26.82
CA TYR A 51 -4.39 -5.25 -28.05
C TYR A 51 -5.13 -4.53 -29.17
N SER A 52 -6.40 -4.87 -29.37
CA SER A 52 -7.26 -4.25 -30.37
C SER A 52 -7.44 -2.76 -30.10
N TRP A 53 -7.66 -2.37 -28.83
CA TRP A 53 -7.76 -0.96 -28.47
C TRP A 53 -6.48 -0.19 -28.84
N VAL A 54 -5.30 -0.74 -28.57
CA VAL A 54 -4.02 -0.12 -28.95
C VAL A 54 -3.84 -0.08 -30.48
N GLU A 55 -4.15 -1.16 -31.19
CA GLU A 55 -4.03 -1.25 -32.65
C GLU A 55 -4.89 -0.21 -33.39
N HIS A 56 -6.07 0.12 -32.85
CA HIS A 56 -6.97 1.14 -33.39
C HIS A 56 -6.62 2.57 -32.94
N GLY A 57 -5.42 2.79 -32.38
CA GLY A 57 -4.97 4.11 -31.95
C GLY A 57 -5.55 4.56 -30.60
N ALA A 58 -5.87 3.61 -29.71
CA ALA A 58 -6.32 3.85 -28.35
C ALA A 58 -7.57 4.76 -28.27
N PRO A 59 -8.66 4.52 -29.04
CA PRO A 59 -9.79 5.45 -29.12
C PRO A 59 -10.42 5.74 -27.75
N GLN A 60 -10.74 7.02 -27.51
CA GLN A 60 -11.46 7.44 -26.31
C GLN A 60 -12.90 6.92 -26.37
N GLY A 61 -13.36 6.26 -25.31
CA GLY A 61 -14.79 5.95 -25.13
C GLY A 61 -15.62 7.21 -24.88
N ASP A 62 -16.94 7.07 -24.72
CA ASP A 62 -17.81 8.20 -24.37
C ASP A 62 -17.42 8.78 -22.99
N PRO A 63 -16.99 10.05 -22.89
CA PRO A 63 -16.64 10.68 -21.62
C PRO A 63 -17.78 10.68 -20.59
N LYS A 64 -19.04 10.54 -21.02
CA LYS A 64 -20.21 10.42 -20.12
C LYS A 64 -20.22 9.11 -19.33
N ASN A 65 -19.49 8.10 -19.80
CA ASN A 65 -19.35 6.81 -19.11
C ASN A 65 -18.17 6.77 -18.14
N LEU A 66 -17.45 7.89 -17.97
CA LEU A 66 -16.35 7.94 -17.01
C LEU A 66 -16.88 7.74 -15.58
N PRO A 67 -16.25 6.85 -14.78
CA PRO A 67 -16.58 6.78 -13.37
C PRO A 67 -16.22 8.08 -12.68
N LYS A 68 -16.86 8.37 -11.55
CA LYS A 68 -16.45 9.50 -10.72
C LYS A 68 -14.97 9.36 -10.34
N PRO A 69 -14.16 10.42 -10.49
CA PRO A 69 -12.77 10.38 -10.08
C PRO A 69 -12.63 9.92 -8.62
N GLN A 70 -11.61 9.11 -8.35
CA GLN A 70 -11.34 8.70 -6.98
C GLN A 70 -10.92 9.91 -6.15
N THR A 71 -11.52 10.04 -4.97
CA THR A 71 -11.09 11.02 -3.98
C THR A 71 -10.09 10.35 -3.05
N TYR A 72 -8.90 10.92 -2.99
CA TYR A 72 -7.87 10.45 -2.06
C TYR A 72 -8.03 11.20 -0.74
N VAL A 73 -8.27 10.46 0.34
CA VAL A 73 -8.37 11.05 1.68
C VAL A 73 -6.98 11.51 2.12
N THR A 74 -6.88 12.79 2.48
CA THR A 74 -5.71 13.32 3.19
C THR A 74 -5.86 13.08 4.69
N GLY A 75 -4.81 12.55 5.32
CA GLY A 75 -4.82 12.22 6.74
C GLY A 75 -5.11 10.75 6.98
N TRP A 76 -5.89 10.47 8.03
CA TRP A 76 -6.31 9.13 8.46
C TRP A 76 -7.34 8.54 7.48
N LYS A 77 -7.16 7.27 7.16
CA LYS A 77 -8.03 6.45 6.32
C LYS A 77 -8.88 5.45 7.11
N LEU A 78 -8.63 5.31 8.42
CA LEU A 78 -9.53 4.55 9.29
C LEU A 78 -10.98 5.04 9.14
N PRO A 79 -11.98 4.14 9.20
CA PRO A 79 -13.39 4.50 9.07
C PRO A 79 -13.90 5.36 10.23
N GLN A 80 -13.13 5.46 11.31
CA GLN A 80 -13.38 6.28 12.48
C GLN A 80 -12.15 7.12 12.82
N LYS A 81 -12.38 8.20 13.57
CA LYS A 81 -11.27 9.00 14.12
C LYS A 81 -10.44 8.12 15.06
N PRO A 82 -9.10 8.20 15.02
CA PRO A 82 -8.27 7.51 15.99
C PRO A 82 -8.55 7.99 17.41
N ASP A 83 -8.72 7.06 18.34
CA ASP A 83 -8.89 7.35 19.77
C ASP A 83 -7.59 7.85 20.41
N ALA A 84 -6.45 7.43 19.86
CA ALA A 84 -5.11 7.87 20.25
C ALA A 84 -4.22 8.07 19.02
N VAL A 85 -3.32 9.06 19.09
CA VAL A 85 -2.33 9.34 18.06
C VAL A 85 -0.96 9.45 18.72
N PHE A 86 -0.01 8.65 18.23
CA PHE A 86 1.37 8.62 18.72
C PHE A 86 2.31 9.06 17.59
N TYR A 87 3.13 10.07 17.87
CA TYR A 87 4.17 10.53 16.93
C TYR A 87 5.43 9.71 17.13
N MET A 88 6.16 9.44 16.04
CA MET A 88 7.41 8.66 16.11
C MET A 88 8.49 9.34 16.97
N ASP A 89 8.49 10.68 17.01
CA ASP A 89 9.41 11.53 17.75
C ASP A 89 8.77 12.94 17.83
N ASP A 90 9.19 13.76 18.80
CA ASP A 90 8.80 15.17 18.91
C ASP A 90 9.42 16.01 17.77
N LYS A 91 10.55 15.55 17.22
CA LYS A 91 11.27 16.22 16.13
C LYS A 91 11.13 15.47 14.81
N PRO A 92 10.98 16.18 13.68
CA PRO A 92 10.96 15.54 12.38
C PRO A 92 12.32 14.90 12.07
N PHE A 93 12.27 13.73 11.44
CA PHE A 93 13.47 13.13 10.86
C PHE A 93 13.79 13.84 9.53
N ASN A 94 14.99 14.42 9.43
CA ASN A 94 15.46 15.04 8.20
C ASN A 94 15.90 13.97 7.20
N VAL A 95 15.10 13.76 6.17
CA VAL A 95 15.43 12.85 5.07
C VAL A 95 16.45 13.52 4.15
N PRO A 96 17.62 12.90 3.90
CA PRO A 96 18.61 13.48 3.00
C PRO A 96 18.07 13.50 1.57
N ALA A 97 18.28 14.61 0.86
CA ALA A 97 17.85 14.77 -0.54
C ALA A 97 18.54 13.76 -1.49
N GLN A 98 19.75 13.32 -1.13
CA GLN A 98 20.49 12.29 -1.85
C GLN A 98 20.77 11.12 -0.91
N ALA A 99 20.25 9.96 -1.26
CA ALA A 99 20.59 8.71 -0.59
C ALA A 99 21.78 8.04 -1.28
N GLY A 100 22.61 7.33 -0.52
CA GLY A 100 23.68 6.51 -1.10
C GLY A 100 23.11 5.33 -1.90
N LYS A 101 23.99 4.51 -2.50
CA LYS A 101 23.61 3.35 -3.34
C LYS A 101 22.61 2.37 -2.70
N ARG A 102 22.51 2.34 -1.37
CA ARG A 102 21.62 1.45 -0.60
C ARG A 102 20.36 2.15 -0.08
N GLY A 103 20.07 3.36 -0.54
CA GLY A 103 18.96 4.17 -0.03
C GLY A 103 19.20 4.69 1.38
N VAL A 104 18.14 5.24 1.99
CA VAL A 104 18.13 5.61 3.40
C VAL A 104 17.93 4.33 4.21
N LYS A 105 18.83 4.06 5.16
CA LYS A 105 18.70 2.89 6.05
C LYS A 105 17.43 3.02 6.90
N TYR A 106 16.90 1.89 7.35
CA TYR A 106 15.83 1.86 8.35
C TYR A 106 16.20 2.73 9.55
N GLN A 107 15.27 3.61 9.91
CA GLN A 107 15.31 4.38 11.14
C GLN A 107 14.41 3.70 12.17
N TYR A 108 14.89 3.62 13.41
CA TYR A 108 14.18 2.96 14.50
C TYR A 108 13.83 3.98 15.55
N PHE A 109 12.53 4.14 15.78
CA PHE A 109 11.98 5.03 16.79
C PHE A 109 11.29 4.20 17.87
N THR A 110 11.24 4.71 19.09
CA THR A 110 10.53 4.07 20.21
C THR A 110 9.72 5.13 20.91
N VAL A 111 8.43 4.84 21.08
CA VAL A 111 7.45 5.75 21.67
C VAL A 111 6.82 5.04 22.85
N ASP A 112 6.77 5.71 24.00
CA ASP A 112 6.00 5.25 25.14
C ASP A 112 4.54 5.74 24.95
N PRO A 113 3.55 4.84 24.79
CA PRO A 113 2.16 5.25 24.65
C PRO A 113 1.55 5.79 25.95
N GLY A 114 2.24 5.67 27.10
CA GLY A 114 1.76 6.14 28.39
C GLY A 114 0.57 5.36 28.95
N PHE A 115 0.32 4.15 28.43
CA PHE A 115 -0.76 3.30 28.93
C PHE A 115 -0.43 2.77 30.31
N THR A 116 -1.36 2.96 31.25
CA THR A 116 -1.26 2.46 32.63
C THR A 116 -1.99 1.14 32.86
N GLU A 117 -2.66 0.64 31.82
CA GLU A 117 -3.42 -0.62 31.81
C GLU A 117 -3.38 -1.23 30.41
N ASP A 118 -3.67 -2.52 30.32
CA ASP A 118 -3.71 -3.24 29.04
C ASP A 118 -4.81 -2.68 28.13
N LYS A 119 -4.51 -2.60 26.83
CA LYS A 119 -5.42 -2.08 25.80
C LYS A 119 -5.59 -3.10 24.69
N TRP A 120 -6.82 -3.21 24.21
CA TRP A 120 -7.18 -3.96 23.02
C TRP A 120 -7.18 -3.03 21.81
N LEU A 121 -6.49 -3.44 20.74
CA LEU A 121 -6.40 -2.69 19.51
C LEU A 121 -7.32 -3.32 18.45
N SER A 122 -8.45 -2.67 18.17
CA SER A 122 -9.38 -3.07 17.10
C SER A 122 -8.99 -2.53 15.72
N GLY A 123 -8.13 -1.53 15.65
CA GLY A 123 -7.62 -0.98 14.40
C GLY A 123 -6.46 -0.03 14.62
N ALA A 124 -5.55 0.00 13.66
CA ALA A 124 -4.42 0.93 13.66
C ALA A 124 -4.08 1.35 12.24
N GLU A 125 -3.51 2.54 12.13
CA GLU A 125 -2.99 3.10 10.89
C GLU A 125 -1.62 3.72 11.16
N ALA A 126 -0.67 3.49 10.27
CA ALA A 126 0.59 4.21 10.24
C ALA A 126 0.49 5.32 9.18
N LEU A 127 0.44 6.57 9.64
CA LEU A 127 0.30 7.74 8.78
C LEU A 127 1.68 8.36 8.50
N PRO A 128 2.24 8.26 7.28
CA PRO A 128 3.50 8.93 6.95
C PRO A 128 3.34 10.45 6.91
N GLY A 129 4.26 11.18 7.54
CA GLY A 129 4.31 12.64 7.48
C GLY A 129 4.60 13.18 6.07
N ASN A 130 5.34 12.43 5.25
CA ASN A 130 5.58 12.76 3.84
C ASN A 130 5.49 11.49 2.96
N ARG A 131 4.34 11.30 2.31
CA ARG A 131 4.06 10.16 1.42
C ARG A 131 4.98 10.08 0.18
N ALA A 132 5.64 11.17 -0.20
CA ALA A 132 6.54 11.18 -1.36
C ALA A 132 7.90 10.50 -1.10
N VAL A 133 8.30 10.36 0.18
CA VAL A 133 9.63 9.83 0.54
C VAL A 133 9.59 8.61 1.46
N VAL A 134 8.46 8.34 2.13
CA VAL A 134 8.32 7.19 3.02
C VAL A 134 7.92 5.95 2.21
N HIS A 135 8.80 4.96 2.15
CA HIS A 135 8.57 3.70 1.41
C HIS A 135 7.84 2.64 2.23
N HIS A 136 8.11 2.53 3.54
CA HIS A 136 7.33 1.68 4.44
C HIS A 136 7.42 2.19 5.89
N ILE A 137 6.45 1.79 6.70
CA ILE A 137 6.48 1.91 8.17
C ILE A 137 6.09 0.54 8.72
N LEU A 138 6.77 0.08 9.78
CA LEU A 138 6.39 -1.13 10.51
C LEU A 138 6.31 -0.77 11.99
N VAL A 139 5.16 -1.03 12.61
CA VAL A 139 4.90 -0.73 14.02
C VAL A 139 4.75 -2.04 14.78
N PHE A 140 5.50 -2.16 15.87
CA PHE A 140 5.49 -3.33 16.75
C PHE A 140 5.24 -2.87 18.19
N ALA A 141 4.45 -3.64 18.94
CA ALA A 141 4.41 -3.48 20.39
C ALA A 141 5.68 -4.08 21.00
N ARG A 142 6.21 -3.39 22.02
CA ARG A 142 7.35 -3.85 22.81
C ARG A 142 6.94 -3.89 24.27
N PRO A 143 6.99 -5.06 24.94
CA PRO A 143 6.67 -5.13 26.35
C PRO A 143 7.71 -4.36 27.19
N PRO A 144 7.35 -3.85 28.39
CA PRO A 144 8.23 -3.00 29.22
C PRO A 144 9.61 -3.61 29.53
N GLN A 145 9.69 -4.95 29.57
CA GLN A 145 10.89 -5.72 29.88
C GLN A 145 11.47 -6.45 28.64
N GLY A 146 10.91 -6.19 27.45
CA GLY A 146 11.27 -6.89 26.22
C GLY A 146 12.65 -6.54 25.69
N LYS A 147 13.44 -7.56 25.32
CA LYS A 147 14.62 -7.39 24.46
C LYS A 147 14.19 -6.73 23.15
N ARG A 148 15.15 -6.07 22.48
CA ARG A 148 14.93 -5.49 21.15
C ARG A 148 14.34 -6.59 20.25
N VAL A 149 13.08 -6.43 19.86
CA VAL A 149 12.37 -7.37 19.00
C VAL A 149 13.13 -7.42 17.67
N ARG A 150 13.62 -8.60 17.27
CA ARG A 150 14.20 -8.75 15.95
C ARG A 150 13.05 -8.64 14.97
N VAL A 151 13.06 -7.65 14.09
CA VAL A 151 12.09 -7.56 13.00
C VAL A 151 12.03 -8.92 12.29
N PHE A 152 10.85 -9.57 12.31
CA PHE A 152 10.56 -10.92 11.81
C PHE A 152 11.01 -12.10 12.72
N GLY A 153 11.02 -11.93 14.04
CA GLY A 153 11.29 -12.99 15.03
C GLY A 153 10.02 -13.58 15.68
N GLU A 154 10.17 -14.71 16.37
CA GLU A 154 9.12 -15.22 17.27
C GLU A 154 8.93 -14.23 18.44
N GLY A 155 7.67 -13.84 18.69
CA GLY A 155 7.30 -12.87 19.73
C GLY A 155 7.05 -11.44 19.22
N ASP A 156 7.18 -11.19 17.92
CA ASP A 156 6.89 -9.90 17.30
C ASP A 156 5.38 -9.59 17.35
N GLN A 157 4.97 -8.67 18.23
CA GLN A 157 3.61 -8.12 18.24
C GLN A 157 3.45 -7.04 17.16
N PHE A 158 3.51 -7.44 15.89
CA PHE A 158 3.27 -6.54 14.77
C PHE A 158 1.87 -5.94 14.86
N LEU A 159 1.78 -4.61 14.93
CA LEU A 159 0.53 -3.89 15.08
C LEU A 159 -0.02 -3.50 13.71
N VAL A 160 0.74 -2.69 12.97
CA VAL A 160 0.34 -2.13 11.68
C VAL A 160 1.57 -1.83 10.83
N GLY A 161 1.39 -1.87 9.51
CA GLY A 161 2.39 -1.42 8.55
C GLY A 161 1.78 -0.46 7.53
N TYR A 162 2.64 0.36 6.94
CA TYR A 162 2.32 1.20 5.81
C TYR A 162 3.23 0.84 4.65
N VAL A 163 2.68 0.79 3.43
CA VAL A 163 3.40 0.84 2.16
C VAL A 163 2.61 1.73 1.19
N PRO A 164 3.23 2.39 0.21
CA PRO A 164 2.49 3.09 -0.83
C PRO A 164 1.43 2.18 -1.48
N GLY A 165 0.17 2.59 -1.39
CA GLY A 165 -0.97 1.82 -1.90
C GLY A 165 -1.58 0.81 -0.93
N SER A 166 -1.09 0.68 0.31
CA SER A 166 -1.76 -0.13 1.34
C SER A 166 -3.18 0.39 1.61
N ARG A 167 -4.06 -0.56 1.95
CA ARG A 167 -5.36 -0.31 2.56
C ARG A 167 -5.29 -0.68 4.03
N GLU A 168 -5.77 0.23 4.85
CA GLU A 168 -5.76 0.15 6.30
C GLU A 168 -7.14 -0.35 6.72
N VAL A 169 -7.16 -1.47 7.44
CA VAL A 169 -8.39 -2.23 7.70
C VAL A 169 -8.53 -2.39 9.20
N MET A 170 -9.70 -2.01 9.72
CA MET A 170 -10.12 -2.39 11.07
C MET A 170 -10.15 -3.91 11.17
N LEU A 171 -9.77 -4.45 12.32
CA LEU A 171 -10.00 -5.86 12.58
C LEU A 171 -11.51 -6.16 12.53
N PRO A 172 -11.90 -7.38 12.15
CA PRO A 172 -13.31 -7.77 12.15
C PRO A 172 -13.97 -7.54 13.52
N GLU A 173 -15.29 -7.36 13.51
CA GLU A 173 -16.07 -7.21 14.74
C GLU A 173 -15.78 -8.37 15.72
N GLY A 174 -15.53 -8.03 16.99
CA GLY A 174 -15.15 -8.98 18.03
C GLY A 174 -13.67 -9.39 18.04
N MET A 175 -12.84 -8.87 17.13
CA MET A 175 -11.39 -9.13 17.11
C MET A 175 -10.58 -7.91 17.56
N ALA A 176 -9.52 -8.18 18.32
CA ALA A 176 -8.52 -7.19 18.72
C ALA A 176 -7.14 -7.84 18.84
N LYS A 177 -6.10 -7.01 18.75
CA LYS A 177 -4.73 -7.36 19.15
C LYS A 177 -4.45 -6.90 20.57
#